data_AF-A0AAD7HAF6-F1
#
_entry.id   AF-A0AAD7HAF6-F1
#
_cell.length_a   1.000
_cell.length_b   1.000
_cell.length_c   1.000
_cell.angle_alpha   90.00
_cell.angle_beta   90.00
_cell.angle_gamma   90.00
#
_symmetry.space_group_name_H-M   'P 1'
#
loop_
_entity.id
_entity.type
_entity.pdbx_description
1 polymer ?
#
loop_
_entity_poly.entity_id
_entity_poly.type
_entity_poly.pdbx_seq_one_letter_code
_entity_poly.pdbx_strand_id
1 'polypeptide(L)'
;SRENGWVVETKGYGIAKVNGTKALPSTRNITPLTHATNLFDILATGLLISNESLSLRISWDTKIASLVPEWELMDPVASYESTIGDIMSHRTGLPPYDFILQDGTVAEVIERLRYLKPSTGFRELWQYNNHMYSLPSYFPPLLAEIPFETYVQKFILAPLGMDTMTYYSKAAEESGHLADGFGRDGVNQTEDVFGRGQVRAYPFWAPNEGKPGHVISGAGGVISNAKDMATWLQTLLEEGRNPINGETVIPAEVIRRVSSGITVASPVA
;
A
#
# COMPACT_ATOMS: atom_id res chain seq x y z
N SER A 1 33.78 -4.29 6.35
CA SER A 1 33.39 -5.21 5.27
C SER A 1 32.64 -6.37 5.90
N ARG A 2 31.32 -6.51 5.68
CA ARG A 2 30.61 -7.70 6.17
C ARG A 2 31.01 -8.89 5.31
N GLU A 3 31.58 -9.91 5.93
CA GLU A 3 32.19 -11.08 5.28
C GLU A 3 31.22 -12.01 4.54
N ASN A 4 29.90 -11.75 4.57
CA ASN A 4 28.90 -12.48 3.79
C ASN A 4 27.79 -11.51 3.34
N GLY A 5 28.01 -10.81 2.23
CA GLY A 5 26.99 -9.96 1.62
C GLY A 5 25.81 -10.78 1.09
N TRP A 6 24.70 -10.10 0.78
CA TRP A 6 23.56 -10.74 0.15
C TRP A 6 23.92 -11.31 -1.22
N VAL A 7 23.58 -12.58 -1.44
CA VAL A 7 23.58 -13.18 -2.78
C VAL A 7 22.19 -13.00 -3.37
N VAL A 8 22.08 -12.24 -4.46
CA VAL A 8 20.80 -11.91 -5.10
C VAL A 8 20.76 -12.46 -6.51
N GLU A 9 19.72 -13.24 -6.82
CA GLU A 9 19.40 -13.65 -8.18
C GLU A 9 17.99 -13.16 -8.55
N THR A 10 17.88 -12.42 -9.64
CA THR A 10 16.60 -11.98 -10.21
C THR A 10 16.52 -12.39 -11.66
N LYS A 11 15.43 -13.06 -12.05
CA LYS A 11 15.21 -13.54 -13.43
C LYS A 11 13.78 -13.28 -13.88
N GLY A 12 13.60 -12.87 -15.14
CA GLY A 12 12.30 -12.75 -15.79
C GLY A 12 12.01 -13.98 -16.64
N TYR A 13 10.77 -14.46 -16.61
CA TYR A 13 10.30 -15.60 -17.40
C TYR A 13 8.96 -15.27 -18.06
N GLY A 14 8.74 -15.79 -19.27
CA GLY A 14 7.49 -15.57 -20.01
C GLY A 14 7.46 -14.24 -20.76
N ILE A 15 6.26 -13.68 -20.89
CA ILE A 15 5.95 -12.53 -21.74
C ILE A 15 5.42 -11.40 -20.84
N ALA A 16 5.97 -10.19 -21.00
CA ALA A 16 5.56 -8.98 -20.31
C ALA A 16 4.50 -8.18 -21.06
N LYS A 17 4.45 -8.28 -22.39
CA LYS A 17 3.47 -7.54 -23.22
C LYS A 17 2.79 -8.44 -24.23
N VAL A 18 1.53 -8.15 -24.57
CA VAL A 18 0.73 -8.94 -25.51
C VAL A 18 1.39 -9.08 -26.89
N ASN A 19 2.24 -8.14 -27.27
CA ASN A 19 3.03 -8.19 -28.51
C ASN A 19 4.20 -9.20 -28.49
N GLY A 20 4.37 -9.97 -27.42
CA GLY A 20 5.42 -10.98 -27.28
C GLY A 20 6.72 -10.49 -26.63
N THR A 21 6.77 -9.25 -26.13
CA THR A 21 7.92 -8.73 -25.37
C THR A 21 8.21 -9.64 -24.18
N LYS A 22 9.44 -10.14 -24.05
CA LYS A 22 9.83 -11.04 -22.96
C LYS A 22 9.88 -10.33 -21.61
N ALA A 23 9.49 -11.03 -20.55
CA ALA A 23 9.68 -10.54 -19.19
C ALA A 23 11.16 -10.57 -18.80
N LEU A 24 11.61 -9.49 -18.17
CA LEU A 24 12.97 -9.27 -17.68
C LEU A 24 12.91 -9.02 -16.16
N PRO A 25 14.05 -9.14 -15.44
CA PRO A 25 14.10 -8.75 -14.02
C PRO A 25 13.71 -7.29 -13.77
N SER A 26 13.92 -6.42 -14.75
CA SER A 26 13.54 -5.00 -14.71
C SER A 26 12.11 -4.73 -15.17
N THR A 27 11.39 -5.75 -15.67
CA THR A 27 9.99 -5.61 -16.05
C THR A 27 9.20 -5.16 -14.83
N ARG A 28 8.57 -4.00 -14.96
CA ARG A 28 7.74 -3.39 -13.95
C ARG A 28 6.33 -3.93 -14.07
N ASN A 29 5.70 -4.23 -12.95
CA ASN A 29 4.27 -4.54 -12.89
C ASN A 29 3.69 -3.84 -11.67
N ILE A 30 2.37 -3.67 -11.64
CA ILE A 30 1.69 -3.58 -10.34
C ILE A 30 2.19 -4.80 -9.59
N THR A 31 2.88 -4.59 -8.48
CA THR A 31 3.53 -5.67 -7.76
C THR A 31 2.56 -6.85 -7.65
N PRO A 32 2.96 -8.10 -7.93
CA PRO A 32 2.09 -9.28 -7.73
C PRO A 32 1.61 -9.41 -6.27
N LEU A 33 2.13 -8.56 -5.39
CA LEU A 33 1.59 -8.19 -4.10
C LEU A 33 0.93 -6.80 -4.21
N THR A 34 -0.28 -6.70 -4.75
CA THR A 34 -1.03 -5.42 -4.81
C THR A 34 -1.08 -4.73 -3.44
N HIS A 35 -1.01 -5.55 -2.37
CA HIS A 35 -1.00 -5.15 -0.97
C HIS A 35 0.40 -4.93 -0.36
N ALA A 36 1.50 -5.09 -1.10
CA ALA A 36 2.81 -4.62 -0.61
C ALA A 36 2.81 -3.10 -0.44
N THR A 37 1.95 -2.39 -1.19
CA THR A 37 1.67 -0.97 -1.00
C THR A 37 1.23 -0.64 0.42
N ASN A 38 0.37 -1.47 1.01
CA ASN A 38 -0.13 -1.29 2.38
C ASN A 38 1.03 -1.19 3.38
N LEU A 39 2.12 -1.93 3.16
CA LEU A 39 3.28 -1.88 4.04
C LEU A 39 4.03 -0.54 3.91
N PHE A 40 4.16 0.03 2.71
CA PHE A 40 4.74 1.37 2.55
C PHE A 40 3.91 2.43 3.25
N ASP A 41 2.58 2.30 3.23
CA ASP A 41 1.67 3.22 3.92
C ASP A 41 1.79 3.14 5.45
N ILE A 42 1.80 1.92 5.99
CA ILE A 42 2.05 1.69 7.42
C ILE A 42 3.43 2.23 7.83
N LEU A 43 4.46 1.99 7.03
CA LEU A 43 5.82 2.44 7.32
C LEU A 43 5.97 3.95 7.21
N ALA A 44 5.33 4.60 6.23
CA ALA A 44 5.27 6.06 6.14
C ALA A 44 4.62 6.65 7.40
N THR A 45 3.55 6.03 7.90
CA THR A 45 2.92 6.42 9.17
C THR A 45 3.84 6.20 10.36
N GLY A 46 4.58 5.09 10.41
CA GLY A 46 5.58 4.84 11.44
C GLY A 46 6.72 5.86 11.44
N LEU A 47 7.16 6.32 10.26
CA LEU A 47 8.13 7.40 10.10
C LEU A 47 7.57 8.74 10.60
N LEU A 48 6.30 9.05 10.31
CA LEU A 48 5.62 10.23 10.86
C LEU A 48 5.54 10.19 12.39
N ILE A 49 5.18 9.04 12.97
CA ILE A 49 5.15 8.83 14.43
C ILE A 49 6.54 9.05 15.05
N SER A 50 7.59 8.59 14.37
CA SER A 50 8.98 8.73 14.84
C SER A 50 9.58 10.13 14.56
N ASN A 51 8.88 10.98 13.80
CA ASN A 51 9.39 12.28 13.40
C ASN A 51 9.18 13.32 14.51
N GLU A 52 10.24 13.55 15.28
CA GLU A 52 10.26 14.54 16.36
C GLU A 52 10.18 16.01 15.90
N SER A 53 10.23 16.28 14.60
CA SER A 53 10.12 17.64 14.06
C SER A 53 8.69 18.05 13.73
N LEU A 54 7.72 17.13 13.79
CA LEU A 54 6.32 17.46 13.54
C LEU A 54 5.76 18.37 14.64
N SER A 55 4.98 19.37 14.21
CA SER A 55 4.25 20.27 15.10
C SER A 55 3.20 19.54 15.94
N LEU A 56 2.54 18.54 15.33
CA LEU A 56 1.62 17.64 15.98
C LEU A 56 2.26 16.26 16.15
N ARG A 57 2.46 15.85 17.41
CA ARG A 57 2.89 14.50 17.74
C ARG A 57 1.72 13.52 17.65
N ILE A 58 1.99 12.37 17.03
CA ILE A 58 1.02 11.27 16.90
C ILE A 58 1.63 9.96 17.39
N SER A 59 0.77 8.99 17.68
CA SER A 59 1.13 7.64 18.10
C SER A 59 0.16 6.64 17.48
N TRP A 60 0.47 5.35 17.57
CA TRP A 60 -0.44 4.30 17.10
C TRP A 60 -1.80 4.32 17.79
N ASP A 61 -1.89 4.86 19.01
CA ASP A 61 -3.13 4.97 19.79
C ASP A 61 -3.84 6.32 19.59
N THR A 62 -3.31 7.20 18.74
CA THR A 62 -3.96 8.48 18.42
C THR A 62 -5.29 8.23 17.71
N LYS A 63 -6.35 8.89 18.20
CA LYS A 63 -7.70 8.81 17.63
C LYS A 63 -7.76 9.46 16.26
N ILE A 64 -8.36 8.80 15.27
CA ILE A 64 -8.50 9.36 13.93
C ILE A 64 -9.34 10.64 13.95
N ALA A 65 -10.41 10.66 14.76
CA ALA A 65 -11.26 11.84 14.96
C ALA A 65 -10.52 13.09 15.49
N SER A 66 -9.33 12.92 16.09
CA SER A 66 -8.50 14.05 16.53
C SER A 66 -7.55 14.58 15.45
N LEU A 67 -7.39 13.84 14.35
CA LEU A 67 -6.45 14.15 13.26
C LEU A 67 -7.16 14.57 11.99
N VAL A 68 -8.20 13.85 11.59
CA VAL A 68 -8.81 13.95 10.26
C VAL A 68 -10.18 14.61 10.37
N PRO A 69 -10.36 15.87 9.92
CA PRO A 69 -11.63 16.59 10.05
C PRO A 69 -12.82 15.91 9.35
N GLU A 70 -12.58 15.23 8.24
CA GLU A 70 -13.60 14.55 7.43
C GLU A 70 -14.07 13.23 8.06
N TRP A 71 -13.35 12.72 9.07
CA TRP A 71 -13.57 11.41 9.66
C TRP A 71 -14.89 11.33 10.42
N GLU A 72 -15.74 10.41 9.98
CA GLU A 72 -16.91 9.96 10.71
C GLU A 72 -17.31 8.58 10.18
N LEU A 73 -17.71 7.68 11.08
CA LEU A 73 -18.30 6.37 10.73
C LEU A 73 -19.77 6.31 11.17
N MET A 74 -20.56 5.48 10.48
CA MET A 74 -21.95 5.23 10.86
C MET A 74 -22.08 4.62 12.27
N ASP A 75 -21.14 3.77 12.67
CA ASP A 75 -21.06 3.27 14.06
C ASP A 75 -20.44 4.37 14.95
N PRO A 76 -21.19 4.92 15.93
CA PRO A 76 -20.69 6.02 16.76
C PRO A 76 -19.52 5.61 17.66
N VAL A 77 -19.46 4.36 18.09
CA VAL A 77 -18.32 3.84 18.89
C VAL A 77 -17.10 3.75 18.01
N ALA A 78 -17.20 3.12 16.83
CA ALA A 78 -16.07 3.04 15.91
C ALA A 78 -15.62 4.44 15.45
N SER A 79 -16.56 5.36 15.20
CA SER A 79 -16.29 6.74 14.81
C SER A 79 -15.46 7.47 15.86
N TYR A 80 -15.81 7.35 17.13
CA TYR A 80 -15.12 8.05 18.23
C TYR A 80 -13.84 7.33 18.68
N GLU A 81 -13.85 6.00 18.73
CA GLU A 81 -12.80 5.20 19.37
C GLU A 81 -11.69 4.72 18.43
N SER A 82 -11.87 4.77 17.10
CA SER A 82 -10.85 4.29 16.16
C SER A 82 -9.53 5.03 16.30
N THR A 83 -8.45 4.26 16.44
CA THR A 83 -7.06 4.73 16.45
C THR A 83 -6.38 4.50 15.11
N ILE A 84 -5.20 5.08 14.90
CA ILE A 84 -4.29 4.72 13.78
C ILE A 84 -4.07 3.20 13.75
N GLY A 85 -3.83 2.59 14.90
CA GLY A 85 -3.68 1.15 15.02
C GLY A 85 -4.90 0.36 14.56
N ASP A 86 -6.13 0.83 14.85
CA ASP A 86 -7.36 0.14 14.47
C ASP A 86 -7.63 0.15 12.97
N ILE A 87 -7.44 1.29 12.31
CA ILE A 87 -7.66 1.38 10.85
C ILE A 87 -6.63 0.55 10.09
N MET A 88 -5.37 0.54 10.54
CA MET A 88 -4.28 -0.24 9.95
C MET A 88 -4.28 -1.72 10.32
N SER A 89 -5.20 -2.16 11.18
CA SER A 89 -5.37 -3.56 11.55
C SER A 89 -6.75 -4.11 11.21
N HIS A 90 -7.55 -3.39 10.43
CA HIS A 90 -8.87 -3.81 9.94
C HIS A 90 -9.88 -4.16 11.04
N ARG A 91 -10.00 -3.31 12.08
CA ARG A 91 -10.84 -3.58 13.27
C ARG A 91 -11.98 -2.57 13.47
N THR A 92 -12.37 -1.86 12.42
CA THR A 92 -13.40 -0.80 12.49
C THR A 92 -14.84 -1.32 12.41
N GLY A 93 -15.03 -2.59 12.01
CA GLY A 93 -16.37 -3.19 11.79
C GLY A 93 -16.93 -2.97 10.37
N LEU A 94 -16.20 -2.23 9.52
CA LEU A 94 -16.56 -2.04 8.12
C LEU A 94 -16.08 -3.21 7.24
N PRO A 95 -16.97 -3.85 6.47
CA PRO A 95 -16.59 -4.82 5.44
C PRO A 95 -16.00 -4.11 4.20
N PRO A 96 -15.52 -4.85 3.18
CA PRO A 96 -15.13 -4.26 1.90
C PRO A 96 -16.23 -3.40 1.25
N TYR A 97 -15.85 -2.20 0.80
CA TYR A 97 -16.68 -1.25 0.06
C TYR A 97 -15.88 -0.64 -1.11
N ASP A 98 -15.32 -1.46 -1.99
CA ASP A 98 -14.30 -1.01 -2.96
C ASP A 98 -14.81 0.03 -3.97
N PHE A 99 -16.12 0.07 -4.24
CA PHE A 99 -16.72 1.05 -5.16
C PHE A 99 -16.56 2.51 -4.70
N ILE A 100 -16.33 2.76 -3.41
CA ILE A 100 -16.13 4.13 -2.91
C ILE A 100 -14.80 4.73 -3.40
N LEU A 101 -13.85 3.89 -3.82
CA LEU A 101 -12.51 4.29 -4.28
C LEU A 101 -12.48 4.63 -5.78
N GLN A 102 -13.61 4.64 -6.47
CA GLN A 102 -13.64 4.87 -7.92
C GLN A 102 -13.56 6.34 -8.31
N ASP A 103 -13.88 7.27 -7.40
CA ASP A 103 -13.94 8.69 -7.73
C ASP A 103 -13.61 9.58 -6.53
N GLY A 104 -13.07 10.76 -6.83
CA GLY A 104 -12.74 11.80 -5.88
C GLY A 104 -11.34 11.72 -5.27
N THR A 105 -11.12 12.56 -4.28
CA THR A 105 -9.90 12.65 -3.47
C THR A 105 -9.96 11.71 -2.26
N VAL A 106 -8.82 11.48 -1.61
CA VAL A 106 -8.77 10.70 -0.36
C VAL A 106 -9.67 11.31 0.72
N ALA A 107 -9.72 12.64 0.81
CA ALA A 107 -10.60 13.34 1.76
C ALA A 107 -12.09 13.07 1.49
N GLU A 108 -12.51 13.10 0.22
CA GLU A 108 -13.90 12.79 -0.16
C GLU A 108 -14.25 11.31 0.08
N VAL A 109 -13.30 10.39 -0.11
CA VAL A 109 -13.48 8.98 0.27
C VAL A 109 -13.68 8.86 1.79
N ILE A 110 -12.88 9.56 2.60
CA ILE A 110 -13.01 9.57 4.06
C ILE A 110 -14.36 10.14 4.49
N GLU A 111 -14.78 11.25 3.88
CA GLU A 111 -16.07 11.89 4.19
C GLU A 111 -17.25 10.92 3.96
N ARG A 112 -17.19 10.11 2.91
CA ARG A 112 -18.23 9.14 2.55
C ARG A 112 -18.31 7.95 3.50
N LEU A 113 -17.30 7.70 4.34
CA LEU A 113 -17.30 6.56 5.28
C LEU A 113 -18.48 6.61 6.26
N ARG A 114 -18.99 7.80 6.58
CA ARG A 114 -20.17 8.01 7.44
C ARG A 114 -21.45 7.33 6.92
N TYR A 115 -21.51 7.06 5.61
CA TYR A 115 -22.67 6.44 4.97
C TYR A 115 -22.55 4.93 4.85
N LEU A 116 -21.41 4.34 5.23
CA LEU A 116 -21.16 2.91 5.09
C LEU A 116 -21.68 2.15 6.30
N LYS A 117 -22.47 1.10 6.05
CA LYS A 117 -23.07 0.28 7.09
C LYS A 117 -22.03 -0.71 7.63
N PRO A 118 -21.76 -0.76 8.95
CA PRO A 118 -20.93 -1.81 9.52
C PRO A 118 -21.60 -3.18 9.41
N SER A 119 -20.80 -4.24 9.30
CA SER A 119 -21.30 -5.62 9.30
C SER A 119 -21.15 -6.33 10.65
N THR A 120 -20.38 -5.73 11.55
CA THR A 120 -20.05 -6.20 12.90
C THR A 120 -19.63 -4.98 13.73
N GLY A 121 -19.62 -5.09 15.05
CA GLY A 121 -19.21 -4.03 15.95
C GLY A 121 -17.71 -3.70 15.90
N PHE A 122 -17.37 -2.55 16.45
CA PHE A 122 -15.98 -2.10 16.60
C PHE A 122 -15.13 -3.14 17.35
N ARG A 123 -13.99 -3.52 16.77
CA ARG A 123 -13.06 -4.55 17.28
C ARG A 123 -13.69 -5.92 17.55
N GLU A 124 -14.81 -6.24 16.91
CA GLU A 124 -15.48 -7.54 17.06
C GLU A 124 -14.98 -8.57 16.04
N LEU A 125 -14.64 -8.14 14.83
CA LEU A 125 -14.14 -9.00 13.76
C LEU A 125 -13.06 -8.29 12.94
N TRP A 126 -12.04 -9.05 12.52
CA TRP A 126 -11.06 -8.59 11.53
C TRP A 126 -11.67 -8.67 10.13
N GLN A 127 -11.69 -7.55 9.41
CA GLN A 127 -12.29 -7.49 8.07
C GLN A 127 -11.44 -6.66 7.11
N TYR A 128 -10.69 -7.35 6.23
CA TYR A 128 -9.92 -6.69 5.18
C TYR A 128 -10.80 -5.70 4.41
N ASN A 129 -10.30 -4.49 4.19
CA ASN A 129 -10.92 -3.50 3.32
C ASN A 129 -9.87 -2.50 2.81
N ASN A 130 -10.01 -2.03 1.58
CA ASN A 130 -9.05 -1.12 0.97
C ASN A 130 -9.20 0.32 1.47
N HIS A 131 -10.42 0.77 1.79
CA HIS A 131 -10.65 2.16 2.16
C HIS A 131 -10.00 2.56 3.50
N MET A 132 -9.86 1.64 4.46
CA MET A 132 -9.06 1.89 5.68
C MET A 132 -7.55 1.88 5.45
N TYR A 133 -7.08 1.44 4.27
CA TYR A 133 -5.69 1.57 3.81
C TYR A 133 -5.50 2.71 2.80
N SER A 134 -6.57 3.26 2.24
CA SER A 134 -6.50 4.54 1.53
C SER A 134 -6.36 5.71 2.52
N LEU A 135 -7.00 5.61 3.69
CA LEU A 135 -7.00 6.68 4.69
C LEU A 135 -5.60 7.12 5.14
N PRO A 136 -4.65 6.23 5.51
CA PRO A 136 -3.38 6.67 6.05
C PRO A 136 -2.48 7.38 5.03
N SER A 137 -2.74 7.21 3.73
CA SER A 137 -2.13 8.05 2.68
C SER A 137 -2.48 9.55 2.82
N TYR A 138 -3.50 9.88 3.61
CA TYR A 138 -3.85 11.26 3.98
C TYR A 138 -2.90 11.87 5.04
N PHE A 139 -2.14 11.05 5.78
CA PHE A 139 -1.31 11.54 6.88
C PHE A 139 -0.08 12.34 6.44
N PRO A 140 0.72 11.95 5.42
CA PRO A 140 1.84 12.79 5.01
C PRO A 140 1.45 14.17 4.49
N PRO A 141 0.39 14.34 3.65
CA PRO A 141 -0.09 15.67 3.29
C PRO A 141 -0.53 16.49 4.51
N LEU A 142 -1.27 15.86 5.42
CA LEU A 142 -1.84 16.53 6.60
C LEU A 142 -0.79 16.97 7.62
N LEU A 143 0.21 16.12 7.89
CA LEU A 143 1.16 16.31 8.99
C LEU A 143 2.50 16.89 8.54
N ALA A 144 2.90 16.61 7.30
CA ALA A 144 4.21 17.00 6.77
C ALA A 144 4.13 17.88 5.51
N GLU A 145 2.94 18.26 5.06
CA GLU A 145 2.70 19.09 3.87
C GLU A 145 3.34 18.51 2.59
N ILE A 146 3.51 17.18 2.53
CA ILE A 146 4.12 16.47 1.40
C ILE A 146 3.15 15.40 0.92
N PRO A 147 2.86 15.29 -0.39
CA PRO A 147 2.01 14.22 -0.91
C PRO A 147 2.54 12.83 -0.56
N PHE A 148 1.65 11.87 -0.32
CA PHE A 148 2.01 10.51 0.11
C PHE A 148 3.06 9.86 -0.79
N GLU A 149 2.86 9.87 -2.11
CA GLU A 149 3.75 9.24 -3.07
C GLU A 149 5.14 9.89 -3.04
N THR A 150 5.19 11.21 -2.86
CA THR A 150 6.44 11.96 -2.70
C THR A 150 7.12 11.65 -1.36
N TYR A 151 6.34 11.48 -0.28
CA TYR A 151 6.85 11.13 1.03
C TYR A 151 7.52 9.75 0.99
N VAL A 152 6.83 8.74 0.46
CA VAL A 152 7.39 7.38 0.29
C VAL A 152 8.62 7.40 -0.60
N GLN A 153 8.58 8.13 -1.72
CA GLN A 153 9.75 8.27 -2.60
C GLN A 153 10.96 8.85 -1.86
N LYS A 154 10.75 9.94 -1.09
CA LYS A 154 11.82 10.70 -0.44
C LYS A 154 12.42 9.99 0.76
N PHE A 155 11.59 9.37 1.59
CA PHE A 155 12.01 8.85 2.90
C PHE A 155 12.19 7.35 2.94
N ILE A 156 11.71 6.61 1.92
CA ILE A 156 11.85 5.15 1.85
C ILE A 156 12.59 4.73 0.57
N LEU A 157 12.05 5.05 -0.61
CA LEU A 157 12.55 4.47 -1.86
C LEU A 157 13.93 5.01 -2.27
N ALA A 158 14.12 6.33 -2.31
CA ALA A 158 15.37 6.93 -2.72
C ALA A 158 16.56 6.60 -1.78
N PRO A 159 16.41 6.63 -0.44
CA PRO A 159 17.48 6.19 0.47
C PRO A 159 17.85 4.71 0.32
N LEU A 160 16.97 3.87 -0.24
CA LEU A 160 17.23 2.46 -0.53
C LEU A 160 17.73 2.22 -1.97
N GLY A 161 17.79 3.26 -2.81
CA GLY A 161 18.14 3.14 -4.23
C GLY A 161 17.10 2.36 -5.04
N MET A 162 15.84 2.34 -4.61
CA MET A 162 14.73 1.69 -5.31
C MET A 162 14.11 2.62 -6.36
N ASP A 163 14.96 3.16 -7.24
CA ASP A 163 14.63 4.28 -8.15
C ASP A 163 13.65 3.91 -9.27
N THR A 164 13.37 2.62 -9.47
CA THR A 164 12.46 2.16 -10.51
C THR A 164 11.04 1.94 -10.02
N MET A 165 10.85 1.92 -8.70
CA MET A 165 9.57 1.82 -8.05
C MET A 165 8.82 3.15 -8.14
N THR A 166 7.54 3.12 -8.47
CA THR A 166 6.76 4.33 -8.66
C THR A 166 5.28 4.09 -8.41
N TYR A 167 4.58 5.12 -7.96
CA TYR A 167 3.12 5.14 -7.93
C TYR A 167 2.52 5.62 -9.25
N TYR A 168 3.32 6.15 -10.18
CA TYR A 168 2.83 6.81 -11.39
C TYR A 168 2.80 5.85 -12.58
N SER A 169 1.60 5.46 -13.02
CA SER A 169 1.44 4.50 -14.13
C SER A 169 2.02 5.03 -15.43
N LYS A 170 1.87 6.33 -15.70
CA LYS A 170 2.47 6.99 -16.86
C LYS A 170 4.00 6.95 -16.86
N ALA A 171 4.63 7.21 -15.70
CA ALA A 171 6.09 7.12 -15.58
C ALA A 171 6.59 5.68 -15.78
N ALA A 172 5.83 4.70 -15.29
CA ALA A 172 6.13 3.29 -15.54
C ALA A 172 5.99 2.93 -17.03
N GLU A 173 4.95 3.42 -17.71
CA GLU A 173 4.75 3.23 -19.15
C GLU A 173 5.89 3.85 -19.97
N GLU A 174 6.23 5.12 -19.71
CA GLU A 174 7.30 5.86 -20.37
C GLU A 174 8.69 5.23 -20.15
N SER A 175 8.88 4.48 -19.06
CA SER A 175 10.11 3.72 -18.83
C SER A 175 10.34 2.58 -19.84
N GLY A 176 9.31 2.19 -20.60
CA GLY A 176 9.35 1.07 -21.54
C GLY A 176 9.36 -0.31 -20.86
N HIS A 177 9.40 -0.36 -19.52
CA HIS A 177 9.50 -1.59 -18.74
C HIS A 177 8.18 -2.07 -18.12
N LEU A 178 7.11 -1.29 -18.18
CA LEU A 178 5.79 -1.70 -17.67
C LEU A 178 5.25 -2.89 -18.48
N ALA A 179 4.85 -3.95 -17.77
CA ALA A 179 4.12 -5.09 -18.29
C ALA A 179 2.65 -4.75 -18.50
N ASP A 180 2.03 -5.41 -19.48
CA ASP A 180 0.60 -5.35 -19.70
C ASP A 180 -0.13 -6.12 -18.59
N GLY A 181 -1.30 -5.63 -18.18
CA GLY A 181 -2.23 -6.43 -17.38
C GLY A 181 -2.85 -7.51 -18.26
N PHE A 182 -2.69 -8.78 -17.93
CA PHE A 182 -3.27 -9.87 -18.71
C PHE A 182 -4.58 -10.34 -18.11
N GLY A 183 -5.59 -10.56 -18.95
CA GLY A 183 -6.78 -11.32 -18.60
C GLY A 183 -7.29 -12.13 -19.79
N ARG A 184 -8.50 -12.67 -19.66
CA ARG A 184 -9.08 -13.61 -20.62
C ARG A 184 -10.50 -13.19 -20.99
N ASP A 185 -10.73 -12.92 -22.27
CA ASP A 185 -12.06 -12.72 -22.84
C ASP A 185 -12.71 -14.07 -23.19
N GLY A 186 -14.05 -14.11 -23.21
CA GLY A 186 -14.81 -15.29 -23.65
C GLY A 186 -14.79 -16.47 -22.67
N VAL A 187 -14.50 -16.22 -21.38
CA VAL A 187 -14.54 -17.23 -20.32
C VAL A 187 -15.75 -17.00 -19.42
N ASN A 188 -16.60 -18.02 -19.29
CA ASN A 188 -17.62 -18.03 -18.25
C ASN A 188 -17.02 -18.52 -16.93
N GLN A 189 -16.55 -17.59 -16.10
CA GLN A 189 -15.89 -17.91 -14.83
C GLN A 189 -16.82 -18.56 -13.80
N THR A 190 -18.15 -18.49 -13.96
CA THR A 190 -19.08 -19.18 -13.06
C THR A 190 -19.20 -20.67 -13.37
N GLU A 191 -18.87 -21.08 -14.60
CA GLU A 191 -18.91 -22.47 -15.06
C GLU A 191 -17.53 -23.13 -15.05
N ASP A 192 -16.49 -22.41 -15.50
CA ASP A 192 -15.11 -22.88 -15.52
C ASP A 192 -14.12 -21.74 -15.22
N VAL A 193 -13.70 -21.66 -13.96
CA VAL A 193 -12.69 -20.69 -13.50
C VAL A 193 -11.31 -20.90 -14.14
N PHE A 194 -11.04 -22.07 -14.75
CA PHE A 194 -9.80 -22.38 -15.44
C PHE A 194 -9.90 -22.24 -16.97
N GLY A 195 -11.06 -21.82 -17.48
CA GLY A 195 -11.31 -21.61 -18.90
C GLY A 195 -10.22 -20.74 -19.52
N ARG A 196 -9.68 -21.19 -20.65
CA ARG A 196 -8.48 -20.57 -21.26
C ARG A 196 -8.77 -19.25 -21.95
N GLY A 197 -9.97 -19.11 -22.52
CA GLY A 197 -10.40 -17.89 -23.21
C GLY A 197 -9.44 -17.40 -24.28
N GLN A 198 -9.59 -16.13 -24.65
CA GLN A 198 -8.63 -15.39 -25.46
C GLN A 198 -7.83 -14.44 -24.56
N VAL A 199 -6.50 -14.55 -24.61
CA VAL A 199 -5.62 -13.65 -23.85
C VAL A 199 -5.75 -12.23 -24.41
N ARG A 200 -5.92 -11.26 -23.51
CA ARG A 200 -6.01 -9.84 -23.83
C ARG A 200 -5.23 -9.00 -22.83
N ALA A 201 -4.65 -7.90 -23.33
CA ALA A 201 -4.11 -6.85 -22.49
C ALA A 201 -5.25 -5.93 -22.00
N TYR A 202 -5.32 -5.71 -20.70
CA TYR A 202 -6.12 -4.69 -20.05
C TYR A 202 -5.23 -3.51 -19.70
N PRO A 203 -5.71 -2.28 -19.91
CA PRO A 203 -5.01 -1.09 -19.45
C PRO A 203 -4.87 -1.13 -17.92
N PHE A 204 -3.93 -0.33 -17.41
CA PHE A 204 -3.83 -0.08 -15.98
C PHE A 204 -5.20 0.41 -15.46
N TRP A 205 -5.74 -0.26 -14.45
CA TRP A 205 -7.14 -0.11 -14.04
C TRP A 205 -7.41 1.16 -13.21
N ALA A 206 -6.37 1.80 -12.70
CA ALA A 206 -6.46 3.02 -11.88
C ALA A 206 -5.44 4.09 -12.34
N PRO A 207 -5.45 4.49 -13.62
CA PRO A 207 -4.39 5.33 -14.17
C PRO A 207 -4.39 6.67 -13.45
N ASN A 208 -3.22 7.07 -12.94
CA ASN A 208 -3.02 8.45 -12.53
C ASN A 208 -2.30 9.20 -13.63
N GLU A 209 -2.70 10.45 -13.86
CA GLU A 209 -2.12 11.31 -14.90
C GLU A 209 -0.71 11.82 -14.53
N GLY A 210 0.05 11.07 -13.72
CA GLY A 210 1.32 11.51 -13.14
C GLY A 210 1.18 12.54 -12.01
N LYS A 211 -0.01 12.65 -11.41
CA LYS A 211 -0.29 13.53 -10.27
C LYS A 211 -0.36 12.71 -8.97
N PRO A 212 0.19 13.21 -7.86
CA PRO A 212 0.08 12.55 -6.56
C PRO A 212 -1.34 12.68 -5.98
N GLY A 213 -1.61 11.96 -4.90
CA GLY A 213 -2.89 12.00 -4.17
C GLY A 213 -3.95 11.07 -4.74
N HIS A 214 -3.56 10.02 -5.47
CA HIS A 214 -4.52 9.06 -6.00
C HIS A 214 -5.11 8.20 -4.87
N VAL A 215 -6.43 8.00 -4.85
CA VAL A 215 -7.15 7.31 -3.76
C VAL A 215 -6.70 5.88 -3.50
N ILE A 216 -6.15 5.21 -4.52
CA ILE A 216 -5.61 3.87 -4.37
C ILE A 216 -4.22 3.84 -3.73
N SER A 217 -3.45 4.93 -3.73
CA SER A 217 -1.99 4.90 -3.45
C SER A 217 -1.62 4.31 -2.09
N GLY A 218 -2.47 4.41 -1.05
CA GLY A 218 -2.23 3.73 0.23
C GLY A 218 -2.61 2.24 0.24
N ALA A 219 -3.70 1.89 -0.45
CA ALA A 219 -4.25 0.52 -0.50
C ALA A 219 -3.69 -0.35 -1.63
N GLY A 220 -2.99 0.27 -2.59
CA GLY A 220 -2.49 -0.38 -3.78
C GLY A 220 -1.84 0.58 -4.77
N GLY A 221 -1.36 0.04 -5.88
CA GLY A 221 -0.92 0.87 -7.01
C GLY A 221 0.57 1.22 -7.04
N VAL A 222 1.37 0.69 -6.11
CA VAL A 222 2.82 0.75 -6.32
C VAL A 222 3.24 -0.20 -7.45
N ILE A 223 4.06 0.32 -8.35
CA ILE A 223 4.60 -0.39 -9.50
C ILE A 223 6.07 -0.63 -9.23
N SER A 224 6.51 -1.88 -9.30
CA SER A 224 7.90 -2.27 -8.98
C SER A 224 8.38 -3.40 -9.88
N ASN A 225 9.61 -3.85 -9.67
CA ASN A 225 10.19 -5.01 -10.35
C ASN A 225 10.92 -5.92 -9.36
N ALA A 226 11.43 -7.06 -9.86
CA ALA A 226 12.07 -8.06 -9.01
C ALA A 226 13.33 -7.55 -8.30
N LYS A 227 14.05 -6.59 -8.87
CA LYS A 227 15.28 -6.04 -8.28
C LYS A 227 14.97 -5.15 -7.08
N ASP A 228 14.07 -4.19 -7.25
CA ASP A 228 13.69 -3.28 -6.16
C ASP A 228 13.02 -4.06 -5.02
N MET A 229 12.20 -5.07 -5.36
CA MET A 229 11.61 -5.95 -4.34
C MET A 229 12.64 -6.81 -3.61
N ALA A 230 13.76 -7.20 -4.24
CA ALA A 230 14.84 -7.88 -3.54
C ALA A 230 15.50 -6.95 -2.51
N THR A 231 15.82 -5.71 -2.90
CA THR A 231 16.32 -4.68 -1.97
C THR A 231 15.33 -4.43 -0.83
N TRP A 232 14.03 -4.39 -1.13
CA TRP A 232 12.99 -4.21 -0.13
C TRP A 232 12.98 -5.33 0.91
N LEU A 233 12.99 -6.59 0.47
CA LEU A 233 13.01 -7.75 1.37
C LEU A 233 14.27 -7.76 2.25
N GLN A 234 15.43 -7.43 1.69
CA GLN A 234 16.66 -7.33 2.47
C GLN A 234 16.59 -6.23 3.52
N THR A 235 16.01 -5.08 3.17
CA THR A 235 15.79 -3.96 4.09
C THR A 235 14.92 -4.38 5.27
N LEU A 236 13.84 -5.12 5.02
CA LEU A 236 12.97 -5.66 6.07
C LEU A 236 13.73 -6.66 6.98
N LEU A 237 14.56 -7.53 6.41
CA LEU A 237 15.37 -8.50 7.15
C LEU A 237 16.52 -7.85 7.93
N GLU A 238 17.00 -6.68 7.50
CA GLU A 238 18.02 -5.86 8.18
C GLU A 238 17.39 -4.80 9.10
N GLU A 239 16.15 -5.03 9.56
CA GLU A 239 15.41 -4.15 10.47
C GLU A 239 15.36 -2.67 10.02
N GLY A 240 15.18 -2.45 8.71
CA GLY A 240 15.01 -1.11 8.14
C GLY A 240 16.31 -0.43 7.68
N ARG A 241 17.44 -1.14 7.74
CA ARG A 241 18.72 -0.64 7.23
C ARG A 241 18.88 -0.92 5.74
N ASN A 242 19.48 0.04 5.03
CA ASN A 242 19.86 -0.13 3.64
C ASN A 242 20.87 -1.30 3.53
N PRO A 243 20.59 -2.32 2.70
CA PRO A 243 21.40 -3.54 2.63
C PRO A 243 22.78 -3.35 1.98
N ILE A 244 23.02 -2.22 1.33
CA ILE A 244 24.27 -1.89 0.63
C ILE A 244 25.20 -1.09 1.54
N ASN A 245 24.74 0.06 2.05
CA ASN A 245 25.58 0.98 2.81
C ASN A 245 25.41 0.84 4.34
N GLY A 246 24.36 0.15 4.80
CA GLY A 246 24.07 -0.07 6.21
C GLY A 246 23.47 1.13 6.94
N GLU A 247 23.10 2.20 6.25
CA GLU A 247 22.41 3.33 6.86
C GLU A 247 21.00 2.94 7.30
N THR A 248 20.55 3.45 8.45
CA THR A 248 19.17 3.24 8.91
C THR A 248 18.24 4.14 8.10
N VAL A 249 17.37 3.54 7.29
CA VAL A 249 16.33 4.26 6.54
C VAL A 249 15.03 4.26 7.32
N ILE A 250 14.67 3.11 7.89
CA ILE A 250 13.49 2.95 8.74
C ILE A 250 13.98 2.53 10.14
N PRO A 251 13.58 3.24 11.22
CA PRO A 251 13.94 2.84 12.57
C PRO A 251 13.49 1.40 12.87
N ALA A 252 14.37 0.62 13.49
CA ALA A 252 14.09 -0.80 13.79
C ALA A 252 12.85 -0.98 14.68
N GLU A 253 12.56 -0.01 15.56
CA GLU A 253 11.34 -0.01 16.38
C GLU A 253 10.06 0.13 15.55
N VAL A 254 10.10 0.89 14.45
CA VAL A 254 8.98 0.96 13.50
C VAL A 254 8.80 -0.40 12.84
N ILE A 255 9.87 -1.01 12.32
CA ILE A 255 9.81 -2.36 11.71
C ILE A 255 9.23 -3.40 12.69
N ARG A 256 9.70 -3.41 13.94
CA ARG A 256 9.18 -4.31 14.98
C ARG A 256 7.73 -4.03 15.33
N ARG A 257 7.31 -2.77 15.37
CA ARG A 257 5.92 -2.42 15.67
C ARG A 257 4.99 -2.85 14.54
N VAL A 258 5.32 -2.58 13.28
CA VAL A 258 4.45 -2.95 12.15
C VAL A 258 4.36 -4.46 11.96
N SER A 259 5.35 -5.22 12.45
CA SER A 259 5.36 -6.69 12.44
C SER A 259 4.73 -7.33 13.69
N SER A 260 4.24 -6.54 14.66
CA SER A 260 3.72 -7.05 15.94
C SER A 260 2.36 -7.77 15.88
N GLY A 261 1.77 -7.94 14.69
CA GLY A 261 0.57 -8.75 14.47
C GLY A 261 -0.63 -8.31 15.31
N ILE A 262 -1.28 -7.22 14.93
CA ILE A 262 -2.47 -6.71 15.63
C ILE A 262 -3.73 -7.26 14.95
N THR A 263 -4.57 -7.96 15.71
CA THR A 263 -5.84 -8.52 15.21
C THR A 263 -6.95 -8.41 16.27
N VAL A 264 -8.14 -8.92 15.96
CA VAL A 264 -9.20 -9.18 16.94
C VAL A 264 -9.03 -10.61 17.45
N ALA A 265 -8.99 -10.79 18.77
CA ALA A 265 -9.05 -12.13 19.36
C ALA A 265 -10.46 -12.68 19.20
N SER A 266 -10.63 -13.84 18.56
CA SER A 266 -11.91 -14.55 18.61
C SER A 266 -12.25 -14.86 20.07
N PRO A 267 -13.49 -14.59 20.55
CA PRO A 267 -13.93 -15.16 21.80
C PRO A 267 -13.79 -16.67 21.68
N VAL A 268 -13.05 -17.30 22.60
CA VAL A 268 -13.05 -18.76 22.71
C VAL A 268 -14.49 -19.15 22.99
N ALA A 269 -15.09 -19.95 22.10
CA ALA A 269 -16.44 -20.47 22.23
C ALA A 269 -16.61 -21.36 23.47
#